data_AF-A0A7K2ZBF2-F1
#
_entry.id   AF-A0A7K2ZBF2-F1
#
_cell.length_a   1.000
_cell.length_b   1.000
_cell.length_c   1.000
_cell.angle_alpha   90.00
_cell.angle_beta   90.00
_cell.angle_gamma   90.00
#
_symmetry.space_group_name_H-M   'P 1'
#
loop_
_entity.id
_entity.type
_entity.pdbx_description
1 polymer ?
#
loop_
_entity_poly.entity_id
_entity_poly.type
_entity_poly.pdbx_seq_one_letter_code
_entity_poly.pdbx_strand_id
1 'polypeptide(L)'
;TGWAARTAALPEDERGPAVLQLVRDCVAAALGHTSGEQVDATKAFKEQGFDSLTAVELRNQLGTATGLRLPSTVVFDHPNPTA
;
A
#
# COMPACT_ATOMS: atom_id res chain seq x y z
N THR A 1 -8.03 13.94 -12.69
CA THR A 1 -8.65 13.46 -11.42
C THR A 1 -7.72 12.45 -10.76
N GLY A 2 -6.88 12.91 -9.83
CA GLY A 2 -5.92 12.07 -9.11
C GLY A 2 -6.56 11.28 -7.96
N TRP A 3 -5.83 10.31 -7.41
CA TRP A 3 -6.29 9.48 -6.30
C TRP A 3 -6.68 10.33 -5.07
N ALA A 4 -5.86 11.31 -4.69
CA ALA A 4 -6.13 12.17 -3.54
C ALA A 4 -7.49 12.90 -3.61
N ALA A 5 -7.87 13.41 -4.79
CA ALA A 5 -9.16 14.07 -4.98
C ALA A 5 -10.34 13.09 -4.88
N ARG A 6 -10.18 11.85 -5.35
CA ARG A 6 -11.23 10.81 -5.24
C ARG A 6 -11.40 10.38 -3.79
N THR A 7 -10.31 10.10 -3.09
CA THR A 7 -10.34 9.72 -1.67
C THR A 7 -10.91 10.85 -0.81
N ALA A 8 -10.54 12.11 -1.07
CA ALA A 8 -11.08 13.26 -0.34
C ALA A 8 -12.59 13.47 -0.56
N ALA A 9 -13.14 13.02 -1.69
CA ALA A 9 -14.57 13.10 -1.98
C ALA A 9 -15.40 12.00 -1.26
N LEU A 10 -14.76 10.97 -0.70
CA LEU A 10 -15.44 9.94 0.07
C LEU A 10 -15.87 10.46 1.45
N PRO A 11 -16.94 9.88 2.05
CA PRO A 11 -17.25 10.02 3.47
C PRO A 11 -16.03 9.71 4.34
N GLU A 12 -15.88 10.40 5.46
CA GLU A 12 -14.69 10.31 6.31
C GLU A 12 -14.38 8.87 6.75
N ASP A 13 -15.42 8.11 7.10
CA ASP A 13 -15.34 6.71 7.50
C ASP A 13 -14.95 5.76 6.36
N GLU A 14 -15.14 6.15 5.10
CA GLU A 14 -14.76 5.37 3.93
C GLU A 14 -13.33 5.67 3.45
N ARG A 15 -12.73 6.80 3.85
CA ARG A 15 -11.38 7.18 3.42
C ARG A 15 -10.33 6.20 3.92
N GLY A 16 -10.36 5.84 5.20
CA GLY A 16 -9.42 4.88 5.79
C GLY A 16 -9.46 3.52 5.08
N PRO A 17 -10.63 2.88 4.94
CA PRO A 17 -10.80 1.65 4.17
C PRO A 17 -10.29 1.75 2.72
N ALA A 18 -10.56 2.87 2.02
CA ALA A 18 -10.09 3.07 0.65
C ALA A 18 -8.55 3.17 0.56
N VAL A 19 -7.91 3.84 1.53
CA VAL A 19 -6.44 3.90 1.63
C VAL A 19 -5.88 2.52 1.93
N LEU A 20 -6.45 1.80 2.89
CA LEU A 20 -5.99 0.46 3.26
C LEU A 20 -6.11 -0.51 2.07
N GLN A 21 -7.22 -0.47 1.35
CA GLN A 21 -7.41 -1.31 0.17
C GLN A 21 -6.35 -1.01 -0.90
N LEU A 22 -6.06 0.26 -1.16
CA LEU A 22 -4.99 0.64 -2.09
C LEU A 22 -3.65 0.04 -1.66
N VAL A 23 -3.28 0.19 -0.38
CA VAL A 23 -2.01 -0.35 0.13
C VAL A 23 -1.96 -1.86 -0.04
N ARG A 24 -3.04 -2.57 0.33
CA ARG A 24 -3.13 -4.03 0.17
C ARG A 24 -3.02 -4.47 -1.29
N ASP A 25 -3.63 -3.74 -2.22
CA ASP A 25 -3.54 -4.05 -3.65
C ASP A 25 -2.11 -3.86 -4.19
N CYS A 26 -1.42 -2.80 -3.77
CA CYS A 26 -0.01 -2.60 -4.13
C CYS A 26 0.90 -3.68 -3.51
N VAL A 27 0.62 -4.10 -2.28
CA VAL A 27 1.36 -5.18 -1.60
C VAL A 27 1.14 -6.51 -2.32
N ALA A 28 -0.11 -6.81 -2.69
CA ALA A 28 -0.46 -8.01 -3.44
C ALA A 28 0.28 -8.05 -4.79
N ALA A 29 0.26 -6.95 -5.55
CA ALA A 29 0.94 -6.88 -6.83
C ALA A 29 2.47 -7.03 -6.70
N ALA A 30 3.09 -6.47 -5.65
CA ALA A 30 4.53 -6.67 -5.37
C ALA A 30 4.88 -8.11 -4.98
N LEU A 31 3.93 -8.87 -4.41
CA LEU A 31 4.10 -10.28 -4.06
C LEU A 31 3.62 -11.25 -5.16
N GLY A 32 3.13 -10.74 -6.30
CA GLY A 32 2.57 -11.56 -7.37
C GLY A 32 1.21 -12.20 -7.03
N HIS A 33 0.49 -11.65 -6.05
CA HIS A 33 -0.88 -12.02 -5.73
C HIS A 33 -1.88 -11.32 -6.65
N THR A 34 -3.07 -11.92 -6.78
CA THR A 34 -4.13 -11.42 -7.66
C THR A 34 -5.04 -10.37 -7.02
N SER A 35 -5.04 -10.27 -5.68
CA SER A 35 -5.92 -9.36 -4.93
C SER A 35 -5.28 -8.96 -3.60
N GLY A 36 -5.52 -7.71 -3.17
CA GLY A 36 -5.18 -7.22 -1.83
C GLY A 36 -5.88 -7.98 -0.70
N GLU A 37 -6.98 -8.69 -0.98
CA GLU A 37 -7.64 -9.55 0.01
C GLU A 37 -6.74 -10.70 0.50
N GLN A 38 -5.75 -11.10 -0.33
CA GLN A 38 -4.78 -12.14 0.02
C GLN A 38 -3.67 -11.63 0.95
N VAL A 39 -3.59 -10.32 1.18
CA VAL A 39 -2.61 -9.66 2.06
C VAL A 39 -3.21 -9.49 3.45
N ASP A 40 -2.50 -9.94 4.47
CA ASP A 40 -2.86 -9.68 5.85
C ASP A 40 -2.41 -8.27 6.24
N ALA A 41 -3.37 -7.40 6.53
CA ALA A 41 -3.13 -6.00 6.84
C ALA A 41 -2.38 -5.79 8.17
N THR A 42 -2.39 -6.79 9.05
CA THR A 42 -1.83 -6.70 10.41
C THR A 42 -0.45 -7.34 10.53
N LYS A 43 -0.09 -8.23 9.60
CA LYS A 43 1.22 -8.91 9.61
C LYS A 43 2.32 -8.02 9.07
N ALA A 44 3.51 -8.18 9.62
CA ALA A 44 4.67 -7.46 9.11
C ALA A 44 4.96 -7.90 7.67
N PHE A 45 5.37 -6.97 6.81
CA PHE A 45 5.72 -7.26 5.42
C PHE A 45 6.74 -8.40 5.31
N LYS A 46 7.74 -8.42 6.20
CA LYS A 46 8.77 -9.48 6.25
C LYS A 46 8.19 -10.87 6.48
N GLU A 47 7.14 -10.99 7.27
CA GLU A 47 6.45 -12.27 7.53
C GLU A 47 5.60 -12.73 6.34
N GLN A 48 5.28 -11.81 5.43
CA GLN A 48 4.51 -12.05 4.21
C GLN A 48 5.39 -12.29 2.98
N GLY A 49 6.72 -12.34 3.15
CA GLY A 49 7.67 -12.61 2.07
C GLY A 49 8.27 -11.36 1.41
N PHE A 50 8.14 -10.17 2.03
CA PHE A 50 8.85 -9.00 1.53
C PHE A 50 10.36 -9.09 1.74
N ASP A 51 11.10 -8.64 0.74
CA ASP A 51 12.53 -8.39 0.77
C ASP A 51 12.84 -6.94 0.35
N SER A 52 14.11 -6.64 0.09
CA SER A 52 14.54 -5.31 -0.35
C SER A 52 14.03 -4.93 -1.75
N LEU A 53 13.84 -5.89 -2.65
CA LEU A 53 13.34 -5.63 -3.99
C LEU A 53 11.84 -5.34 -3.95
N THR A 54 11.06 -6.19 -3.25
CA THR A 54 9.61 -5.98 -3.13
C THR A 54 9.29 -4.69 -2.37
N ALA A 55 10.14 -4.24 -1.44
CA ALA A 55 10.01 -2.95 -0.79
C ALA A 55 10.15 -1.77 -1.78
N VAL A 56 11.09 -1.86 -2.73
CA VAL A 56 11.24 -0.84 -3.79
C VAL A 56 10.05 -0.87 -4.74
N GLU A 57 9.55 -2.06 -5.09
CA GLU A 57 8.36 -2.22 -5.94
C GLU A 57 7.10 -1.65 -5.29
N LEU A 58 6.84 -1.97 -4.02
CA LEU A 58 5.72 -1.41 -3.27
C LEU A 58 5.76 0.13 -3.25
N ARG A 59 6.94 0.72 -2.96
CA ARG A 59 7.13 2.17 -3.02
C ARG A 59 6.79 2.72 -4.41
N ASN A 60 7.25 2.08 -5.48
CA ASN A 60 6.98 2.51 -6.85
C ASN A 60 5.49 2.47 -7.18
N GLN A 61 4.81 1.40 -6.80
CA GLN A 61 3.39 1.23 -7.06
C GLN A 61 2.56 2.25 -6.28
N LEU A 62 2.86 2.46 -4.99
CA LEU A 62 2.21 3.49 -4.18
C LEU A 62 2.43 4.89 -4.75
N GLY A 63 3.66 5.21 -5.17
CA GLY A 63 3.96 6.51 -5.79
C GLY A 63 3.20 6.71 -7.11
N THR A 64 3.08 5.66 -7.93
CA THR A 64 2.31 5.69 -9.18
C THR A 64 0.81 5.86 -8.93
N ALA A 65 0.26 5.12 -7.96
CA ALA A 65 -1.18 5.13 -7.70
C ALA A 65 -1.65 6.41 -7.01
N THR A 66 -0.85 6.94 -6.08
CA THR A 66 -1.18 8.15 -5.31
C THR A 66 -0.72 9.45 -5.99
N GLY A 67 0.28 9.37 -6.86
CA GLY A 67 1.00 10.53 -7.40
C GLY A 67 2.00 11.14 -6.41
N LEU A 68 2.28 10.48 -5.29
CA LEU A 68 3.22 10.95 -4.26
C LEU A 68 4.65 10.48 -4.55
N ARG A 69 5.62 11.28 -4.11
CA ARG A 69 7.03 10.86 -4.05
C ARG A 69 7.32 10.33 -2.65
N LEU A 70 7.37 9.02 -2.51
CA LEU A 70 7.62 8.36 -1.22
C LEU A 70 9.13 8.15 -0.98
N PRO A 71 9.61 8.29 0.28
CA PRO A 71 10.98 7.96 0.63
C PRO A 71 11.23 6.46 0.46
N SER A 72 12.48 6.06 0.22
CA SER A 72 12.87 4.66 0.15
C SER A 72 12.72 3.91 1.47
N THR A 73 12.59 4.63 2.58
CA THR A 73 12.45 4.07 3.92
C THR A 73 11.01 3.73 4.29
N VAL A 74 10.01 4.10 3.47
CA VAL A 74 8.59 4.03 3.86
C VAL A 74 8.15 2.64 4.34
N VAL A 75 8.66 1.57 3.74
CA VAL A 75 8.33 0.18 4.12
C VAL A 75 9.01 -0.25 5.44
N PHE A 76 10.12 0.39 5.79
CA PHE A 76 10.80 0.19 7.07
C PHE A 76 10.19 1.04 8.19
N ASP A 77 9.76 2.26 7.85
CA ASP A 77 9.08 3.17 8.76
C ASP A 77 7.65 2.67 9.09
N HIS A 78 6.99 2.04 8.11
CA HIS A 78 5.65 1.44 8.22
C HIS A 78 5.72 -0.05 7.89
N PRO A 79 5.93 -0.94 8.88
CA PRO A 79 6.26 -2.34 8.64
C PRO A 79 5.07 -3.23 8.26
N ASN A 80 3.84 -2.71 8.21
CA ASN A 80 2.65 -3.41 7.76
C ASN A 80 1.63 -2.43 7.12
N PRO A 81 0.59 -2.91 6.41
CA PRO A 81 -0.40 -2.06 5.75
C PRO A 81 -1.22 -1.11 6.63
N THR A 82 -1.26 -1.33 7.95
CA THR A 82 -2.05 -0.52 8.91
C THR A 82 -1.22 0.45 9.76
N ALA A 83 0.10 0.44 9.60
CA ALA A 83 1.04 1.22 10.41
C ALA A 83 1.13 2.70 10.02
#